data_AF-A0AAC9J9K4-F1
#
_entry.id   AF-A0AAC9J9K4-F1
#
_cell.length_a   1.000
_cell.length_b   1.000
_cell.length_c   1.000
_cell.angle_alpha   90.00
_cell.angle_beta   90.00
_cell.angle_gamma   90.00
#
_symmetry.space_group_name_H-M   'P 1'
#
loop_
_entity.id
_entity.type
_entity.pdbx_description
1 polymer ?
#
loop_
_entity_poly.entity_id
_entity_poly.type
_entity_poly.pdbx_seq_one_letter_code
_entity_poly.pdbx_strand_id
1 'polypeptide(L)'
;MLRFFIIAAEIIVLVLVLRSPFVQYLFEDIQHSVSDWLVAFSTLPERKELGSLQDKINIELSPLKPYQQTYVKQITVSSASVKRFYFTYCENDDINPNFTGTKRAQLCLIIKQSPVMQVAKQN
;
A
#
# COMPACT_ATOMS: atom_id res chain seq x y z
N MET A 1 -0.64 41.94 32.68
CA MET A 1 0.73 41.79 33.22
C MET A 1 0.92 40.39 33.80
N LEU A 2 0.33 40.05 34.94
CA LEU A 2 0.55 38.76 35.63
C LEU A 2 0.17 37.50 34.81
N ARG A 3 -0.92 37.56 34.03
CA ARG A 3 -1.32 36.49 33.11
C ARG A 3 -0.29 36.22 32.00
N PHE A 4 0.41 37.25 31.52
CA PHE A 4 1.45 37.10 30.51
C PHE A 4 2.69 36.42 31.10
N PHE A 5 3.07 36.75 32.33
CA PHE A 5 4.17 36.08 33.04
C PHE A 5 3.88 34.61 33.32
N ILE A 6 2.64 34.27 33.67
CA ILE A 6 2.23 32.87 33.87
C ILE A 6 2.35 32.08 32.55
N ILE A 7 1.81 32.62 31.45
CA ILE A 7 1.87 31.98 30.14
C ILE A 7 3.33 31.83 29.67
N ALA A 8 4.16 32.85 29.86
CA ALA A 8 5.57 32.80 29.50
C ALA A 8 6.34 31.77 30.34
N ALA A 9 6.07 31.69 31.65
CA ALA A 9 6.68 30.70 32.53
C ALA A 9 6.28 29.27 32.15
N GLU A 10 5.02 29.05 31.80
CA GLU A 10 4.52 27.75 31.34
C GLU A 10 5.19 27.31 30.04
N ILE A 11 5.32 28.20 29.07
CA ILE A 11 6.04 27.93 27.81
C ILE A 11 7.52 27.60 28.09
N ILE A 12 8.17 28.32 28.99
CA ILE A 12 9.58 28.08 29.35
C ILE A 12 9.75 26.70 29.99
N VAL A 13 8.87 26.33 30.94
CA VAL A 13 8.89 25.01 31.57
C VAL A 13 8.67 23.92 30.54
N LEU A 14 7.72 24.11 29.62
CA LEU A 14 7.42 23.15 28.55
C LEU A 14 8.63 22.96 27.61
N VAL A 15 9.32 24.05 27.24
CA VAL A 15 10.55 23.98 26.43
C VAL A 15 11.70 23.28 27.17
N LEU A 16 11.85 23.51 28.48
CA LEU A 16 12.88 22.84 29.28
C LEU A 16 12.61 21.34 29.42
N VAL A 17 11.35 20.94 29.59
CA VAL A 17 10.95 19.53 29.61
C VAL A 17 11.20 18.88 28.23
N LEU A 18 10.84 19.56 27.13
CA LEU A 18 11.08 19.07 25.77
C LEU A 18 12.56 18.93 25.41
N ARG A 19 13.43 19.80 25.94
CA ARG A 19 14.88 19.75 25.73
C ARG A 19 15.63 18.91 26.78
N SER A 20 14.90 18.24 27.68
CA SER A 20 15.48 17.34 28.66
C SER A 20 16.18 16.17 27.95
N PRO A 21 17.35 15.72 28.44
CA PRO A 21 18.04 14.54 27.92
C PRO A 21 17.16 13.26 28.02
N PHE A 22 16.17 13.25 28.93
CA PHE A 22 15.19 12.16 29.04
C PHE A 22 14.28 12.05 27.81
N VAL A 23 13.80 13.18 27.31
CA VAL A 23 12.92 13.25 26.13
C VAL A 23 13.70 12.97 24.85
N GLN A 24 14.95 13.43 24.78
CA GLN A 24 15.85 13.13 23.66
C GLN A 24 16.16 11.63 23.55
N TYR A 25 16.42 10.96 24.67
CA TYR A 25 16.62 9.51 24.72
C TYR A 25 15.37 8.72 24.30
N LEU A 26 14.18 9.12 24.77
CA LEU A 26 12.92 8.53 24.30
C LEU A 26 12.72 8.72 22.79
N PHE A 27 13.07 9.90 22.24
CA PHE A 27 12.90 10.17 20.81
C PHE A 27 13.93 9.46 19.93
N GLU A 28 15.11 9.13 20.44
CA GLU A 28 16.15 8.40 19.72
C GLU A 28 15.67 6.97 19.35
N ASP A 29 15.00 6.28 20.30
CA ASP A 29 14.38 4.97 20.05
C ASP A 29 13.08 5.05 19.23
N ILE A 30 12.31 6.15 19.37
CA ILE A 30 11.05 6.36 18.64
C ILE A 30 11.29 6.61 17.15
N GLN A 31 12.41 7.22 16.74
CA GLN A 31 12.70 7.51 15.33
C GLN A 31 12.70 6.26 14.45
N HIS A 32 13.24 5.15 14.95
CA HIS A 32 13.24 3.88 14.24
C HIS A 32 11.84 3.24 14.20
N SER A 33 11.12 3.23 15.33
CA SER A 33 9.78 2.64 15.41
C SER A 33 8.71 3.42 14.62
N VAL A 34 8.79 4.75 14.59
CA VAL A 34 7.87 5.60 13.82
C VAL A 34 8.09 5.46 12.32
N SER A 35 9.35 5.29 11.87
CA SER A 35 9.66 5.05 10.47
C SER A 35 9.04 3.73 9.98
N ASP A 36 9.20 2.65 10.74
CA ASP A 36 8.63 1.35 10.40
C ASP A 36 7.09 1.36 10.43
N TRP A 37 6.50 2.06 11.41
CA TRP A 37 5.05 2.26 11.49
C TRP A 37 4.53 3.11 10.32
N LEU A 38 5.20 4.21 9.95
CA LEU A 38 4.82 5.03 8.80
C LEU A 38 4.87 4.24 7.48
N VAL A 39 5.92 3.42 7.29
CA VAL A 39 6.01 2.55 6.12
C VAL A 39 4.87 1.52 6.12
N ALA A 40 4.60 0.87 7.25
CA ALA A 40 3.48 -0.06 7.37
C ALA A 40 2.14 0.63 7.00
N PHE A 41 1.88 1.82 7.53
CA PHE A 41 0.67 2.60 7.23
C PHE A 41 0.58 3.03 5.78
N SER A 42 1.69 3.40 5.15
CA SER A 42 1.72 3.77 3.73
C SER A 42 1.37 2.59 2.79
N THR A 43 1.65 1.35 3.20
CA THR A 43 1.35 0.15 2.41
C THR A 43 -0.04 -0.44 2.66
N LEU A 44 -0.73 -0.05 3.74
CA LEU A 44 -2.08 -0.55 4.06
C LEU A 44 -3.13 -0.30 2.95
N PRO A 45 -3.21 0.90 2.35
CA PRO A 45 -4.13 1.15 1.24
C PRO A 45 -3.84 0.23 0.05
N GLU A 46 -2.57 0.06 -0.33
CA GLU A 46 -2.17 -0.83 -1.42
C GLU A 46 -2.57 -2.28 -1.15
N ARG A 47 -2.32 -2.79 0.05
CA ARG A 47 -2.68 -4.17 0.44
C ARG A 47 -4.19 -4.40 0.35
N LYS A 48 -4.99 -3.41 0.77
CA LYS A 48 -6.46 -3.47 0.68
C LYS A 48 -6.93 -3.53 -0.77
N GLU A 49 -6.39 -2.68 -1.64
CA GLU A 49 -6.75 -2.66 -3.06
C GLU A 49 -6.35 -3.96 -3.78
N LEU A 50 -5.16 -4.51 -3.47
CA LEU A 50 -4.71 -5.79 -4.00
C LEU A 50 -5.57 -6.97 -3.54
N GLY A 51 -6.00 -6.96 -2.27
CA GLY A 51 -6.94 -7.96 -1.73
C GLY A 51 -8.29 -7.88 -2.43
N SER A 52 -8.85 -6.68 -2.58
CA SER A 52 -10.12 -6.46 -3.29
C SER A 52 -10.04 -6.90 -4.76
N LEU A 53 -8.92 -6.62 -5.43
CA LEU A 53 -8.68 -7.10 -6.79
C LEU A 53 -8.65 -8.63 -6.86
N GLN A 54 -7.95 -9.27 -5.93
CA GLN A 54 -7.89 -10.74 -5.86
C GLN A 54 -9.28 -11.35 -5.66
N ASP A 55 -10.08 -10.82 -4.75
CA ASP A 55 -11.45 -11.28 -4.51
C ASP A 55 -12.32 -11.11 -5.75
N LYS A 56 -12.24 -9.95 -6.41
CA LYS A 56 -12.98 -9.66 -7.64
C LYS A 56 -12.62 -10.65 -8.76
N ILE A 57 -11.33 -10.94 -8.94
CA ILE A 57 -10.87 -11.95 -9.91
C ILE A 57 -11.44 -13.33 -9.56
N ASN A 58 -11.35 -13.73 -8.29
CA ASN A 58 -11.84 -15.04 -7.85
C ASN A 58 -13.35 -15.19 -8.03
N ILE A 59 -14.13 -14.12 -7.84
CA ILE A 59 -15.58 -14.14 -8.02
C ILE A 59 -15.93 -14.14 -9.51
N GLU A 60 -15.37 -13.23 -10.31
CA GLU A 60 -15.79 -13.00 -11.69
C GLU A 60 -15.21 -14.00 -12.70
N LEU A 61 -14.04 -14.61 -12.43
CA LEU A 61 -13.43 -15.63 -13.30
C LEU A 61 -13.69 -17.06 -12.84
N SER A 62 -14.51 -17.25 -11.80
CA SER A 62 -14.79 -18.57 -11.26
C SER A 62 -15.45 -19.51 -12.29
N PRO A 63 -15.18 -20.83 -12.19
CA PRO A 63 -14.21 -21.45 -11.29
C PRO A 63 -12.76 -21.34 -11.82
N LEU A 64 -11.85 -20.98 -10.92
CA LEU A 64 -10.40 -21.02 -11.15
C LEU A 64 -9.81 -22.36 -10.68
N LYS A 65 -8.93 -22.94 -11.50
CA LYS A 65 -8.15 -24.12 -11.09
C LYS A 65 -7.14 -23.75 -9.98
N PRO A 66 -6.69 -24.69 -9.14
CA PRO A 66 -5.75 -24.39 -8.06
C PRO A 66 -4.49 -23.63 -8.50
N TYR A 67 -3.90 -23.99 -9.65
CA TYR A 67 -2.74 -23.27 -10.18
C TYR A 67 -3.07 -21.83 -10.61
N GLN A 68 -4.28 -21.58 -11.12
CA GLN A 68 -4.72 -20.24 -11.52
C GLN A 68 -4.95 -19.36 -10.29
N GLN A 69 -5.49 -19.92 -9.20
CA GLN A 69 -5.64 -19.21 -7.93
C GLN A 69 -4.27 -18.82 -7.34
N THR A 70 -3.30 -19.75 -7.37
CA THR A 70 -1.92 -19.45 -6.96
C THR A 70 -1.29 -18.37 -7.85
N TYR A 71 -1.52 -18.45 -9.16
CA TYR A 71 -1.01 -17.46 -10.10
C TYR A 71 -1.62 -16.07 -9.87
N VAL A 72 -2.93 -15.98 -9.61
CA VAL A 72 -3.59 -14.73 -9.22
C VAL A 72 -2.94 -14.16 -7.95
N LYS A 73 -2.71 -14.99 -6.92
CA LYS A 73 -2.01 -14.56 -5.70
C LYS A 73 -0.61 -14.01 -5.97
N GLN A 74 0.12 -14.63 -6.90
CA GLN A 74 1.48 -14.19 -7.27
C GLN A 74 1.47 -12.84 -7.99
N ILE A 75 0.56 -12.62 -8.93
CA ILE A 75 0.51 -11.34 -9.67
C ILE A 75 -0.05 -10.20 -8.80
N THR A 76 -0.86 -10.49 -7.78
CA THR A 76 -1.39 -9.48 -6.84
C THR A 76 -0.52 -9.27 -5.59
N VAL A 77 0.77 -9.64 -5.61
CA VAL A 77 1.68 -9.44 -4.47
C VAL A 77 2.02 -7.96 -4.23
N SER A 78 2.00 -7.16 -5.30
CA SER A 78 2.25 -5.71 -5.30
C SER A 78 1.60 -5.06 -6.52
N SER A 79 1.34 -3.75 -6.45
CA SER A 79 0.80 -2.99 -7.59
C SER A 79 1.74 -2.99 -8.79
N ALA A 80 3.05 -3.01 -8.54
CA ALA A 80 4.06 -3.12 -9.58
C ALA A 80 3.97 -4.45 -10.34
N SER A 81 3.74 -5.57 -9.63
CA SER A 81 3.55 -6.89 -10.24
C SER A 81 2.30 -6.93 -11.13
N VAL A 82 1.18 -6.38 -10.63
CA VAL A 82 -0.08 -6.27 -11.39
C VAL A 82 0.12 -5.44 -12.67
N LYS A 83 0.83 -4.32 -12.60
CA LYS A 83 1.12 -3.47 -13.77
C LYS A 83 2.02 -4.16 -14.77
N ARG A 84 3.06 -4.86 -14.31
CA ARG A 84 3.94 -5.62 -15.19
C ARG A 84 3.15 -6.72 -15.91
N PHE A 85 2.29 -7.44 -15.19
CA PHE A 85 1.37 -8.39 -15.79
C PHE A 85 0.50 -7.74 -16.88
N TYR A 86 -0.11 -6.59 -16.57
CA TYR A 86 -0.98 -5.88 -17.51
C TYR A 86 -0.23 -5.45 -18.77
N PHE A 87 0.94 -4.83 -18.62
CA PHE A 87 1.76 -4.41 -19.75
C PHE A 87 2.18 -5.60 -20.64
N THR A 88 2.70 -6.67 -20.03
CA THR A 88 3.15 -7.86 -20.76
C THR A 88 2.00 -8.59 -21.44
N TYR A 89 0.94 -8.92 -20.72
CA TYR A 89 -0.06 -9.88 -21.20
C TYR A 89 -1.37 -9.26 -21.67
N CYS A 90 -1.61 -7.97 -21.41
CA CYS A 90 -2.84 -7.28 -21.83
C CYS A 90 -2.58 -6.23 -22.91
N GLU A 91 -1.45 -5.51 -22.86
CA GLU A 91 -1.10 -4.52 -23.88
C GLU A 91 -0.26 -5.11 -25.01
N ASN A 92 0.83 -5.81 -24.69
CA ASN A 92 1.72 -6.40 -25.71
C ASN A 92 1.18 -7.71 -26.30
N ASP A 93 0.04 -8.18 -25.80
CA ASP A 93 -0.62 -9.43 -26.23
C ASP A 93 0.26 -10.69 -26.13
N ASP A 94 1.27 -10.70 -25.24
CA ASP A 94 2.13 -11.86 -25.04
C ASP A 94 1.33 -13.08 -24.54
N ILE A 95 1.83 -14.28 -24.85
CA ILE A 95 1.23 -15.54 -24.42
C ILE A 95 1.33 -15.67 -22.89
N ASN A 96 0.18 -15.69 -22.23
CA ASN A 96 0.11 -15.98 -20.81
C ASN A 96 -0.08 -17.50 -20.57
N PRO A 97 0.80 -18.16 -19.80
CA PRO A 97 0.74 -19.62 -19.61
C PRO A 97 -0.42 -20.10 -18.73
N ASN A 98 -1.07 -19.22 -17.97
CA ASN A 98 -2.10 -19.58 -16.99
C ASN A 98 -3.52 -19.17 -17.41
N PHE A 99 -3.64 -18.12 -18.22
CA PHE A 99 -4.91 -17.58 -18.71
C PHE A 99 -4.84 -17.36 -20.22
N THR A 100 -5.74 -17.98 -20.97
CA THR A 100 -5.79 -17.86 -22.44
C THR A 100 -7.16 -17.37 -22.91
N GLY A 101 -7.22 -16.87 -24.14
CA GLY A 101 -8.45 -16.45 -24.80
C GLY A 101 -9.29 -15.48 -23.98
N THR A 102 -10.58 -15.78 -23.87
CA THR A 102 -11.58 -14.93 -23.19
C THR A 102 -11.29 -14.72 -21.70
N LYS A 103 -10.77 -15.74 -20.99
CA LYS A 103 -10.41 -15.60 -19.57
C LYS A 103 -9.27 -14.60 -19.36
N ARG A 104 -8.28 -14.58 -20.27
CA ARG A 104 -7.22 -13.56 -20.24
C ARG A 104 -7.79 -12.17 -20.50
N ALA A 105 -8.64 -12.02 -21.52
CA ALA A 105 -9.27 -10.75 -21.83
C ALA A 105 -10.12 -10.21 -20.65
N GLN A 106 -10.88 -11.08 -19.98
CA GLN A 106 -11.67 -10.71 -18.80
C GLN A 106 -10.77 -10.32 -17.61
N LEU A 107 -9.69 -11.07 -17.36
CA LEU A 107 -8.69 -10.71 -16.34
C LEU A 107 -8.07 -9.33 -16.62
N CYS A 108 -7.72 -9.06 -17.88
CA CYS A 108 -7.20 -7.77 -18.31
C CYS A 108 -8.20 -6.63 -18.10
N LEU A 109 -9.48 -6.85 -18.38
CA LEU A 109 -10.54 -5.87 -18.11
C LEU A 109 -10.69 -5.57 -16.61
N ILE A 110 -10.71 -6.61 -15.77
CA ILE A 110 -10.80 -6.45 -14.31
C ILE A 110 -9.61 -5.67 -13.77
N ILE A 111 -8.39 -6.02 -14.20
CA ILE A 111 -7.17 -5.31 -13.79
C ILE A 111 -7.22 -3.84 -14.25
N LYS A 112 -7.57 -3.58 -15.52
CA LYS A 112 -7.68 -2.22 -16.07
C LYS A 112 -8.63 -1.33 -15.27
N GLN A 113 -9.76 -1.89 -14.83
CA GLN A 113 -10.77 -1.18 -14.05
C GLN A 113 -10.46 -1.08 -12.56
N SER A 114 -9.40 -1.73 -12.09
CA SER A 114 -9.06 -1.77 -10.67
C SER A 114 -8.39 -0.46 -10.19
N PRO A 115 -8.59 -0.06 -8.92
CA PRO A 115 -7.89 1.08 -8.34
C PRO A 115 -6.37 0.89 -8.27
N VAL A 116 -5.88 -0.35 -8.26
CA VAL A 116 -4.44 -0.70 -8.27
C VAL A 116 -3.71 -0.07 -9.47
N MET A 117 -4.40 0.12 -10.59
CA MET A 117 -3.83 0.80 -11.77
C MET A 117 -3.68 2.32 -11.57
N GLN A 118 -4.43 2.92 -10.64
CA GLN A 118 -4.50 4.36 -10.40
C GLN A 118 -3.60 4.82 -9.23
N VAL A 119 -3.27 3.94 -8.28
CA VAL A 119 -2.56 4.27 -7.03
C VAL A 119 -1.14 4.85 -7.23
N ALA A 120 -0.48 4.68 -8.38
CA ALA A 120 0.87 5.25 -8.59
C ALA A 120 0.90 6.59 -9.35
N LYS A 121 -0.21 7.33 -9.39
CA LYS A 121 -0.20 8.69 -9.94
C LYS A 121 0.21 9.77 -8.93
N GLN A 122 0.49 9.41 -7.69
CA GLN A 122 1.00 10.31 -6.66
C GLN A 122 2.51 10.15 -6.55
N ASN A 123 3.22 10.80 -7.47
CA ASN A 123 4.62 11.23 -7.26
C ASN A 123 4.60 12.63 -6.67
#